data_AF-A0A5A7RWS9-F1
#
_entry.id   AF-A0A5A7RWS9-F1
#
_cell.length_a   1.000
_cell.length_b   1.000
_cell.length_c   1.000
_cell.angle_alpha   90.00
_cell.angle_beta   90.00
_cell.angle_gamma   90.00
#
_symmetry.space_group_name_H-M   'P 1'
#
loop_
_entity.id
_entity.type
_entity.pdbx_description
1 polymer ?
#
loop_
_entity_poly.entity_id
_entity_poly.type
_entity_poly.pdbx_seq_one_letter_code
_entity_poly.pdbx_strand_id
1 'polypeptide(L)'
;MAKGLPKSFKKALWVYHCNSGSCNGCDIEIIAALCPRYDVERFGIRLVGSPRHADVLLVTGPVTRQMADKVKRVYEQMPDPKAVICVGNCGNTGDVFYESYNLVGPISNIIPVDVHVVGCPPRPEAIINAVAKAWVKLETLEAKKK
;
A
#
# COMPACT_ATOMS: atom_id res chain seq x y z
N MET A 1 -0.09 -10.63 -25.40
CA MET A 1 0.03 -9.25 -25.93
C MET A 1 -0.20 -8.26 -24.79
N ALA A 2 0.85 -7.83 -24.10
CA ALA A 2 0.71 -6.85 -23.02
C ALA A 2 0.52 -5.46 -23.66
N LYS A 3 -0.74 -5.01 -23.77
CA LYS A 3 -1.07 -3.63 -24.13
C LYS A 3 -0.43 -2.71 -23.10
N GLY A 4 0.18 -1.61 -23.55
CA GLY A 4 0.71 -0.56 -22.66
C GLY A 4 -0.36 -0.10 -21.66
N LEU A 5 0.10 0.43 -20.52
CA LEU A 5 -0.78 0.95 -19.47
C LEU A 5 -1.85 1.88 -20.07
N PRO A 6 -3.14 1.70 -19.70
CA PRO A 6 -4.19 2.53 -20.26
C PRO A 6 -4.01 3.97 -19.77
N LYS A 7 -4.32 4.95 -20.61
CA LYS A 7 -4.18 6.39 -20.29
C LYS A 7 -4.90 6.81 -19.00
N SER A 8 -5.88 6.03 -18.54
CA SER A 8 -6.59 6.22 -17.27
C SER A 8 -5.69 6.12 -16.04
N PHE A 9 -4.65 5.27 -16.06
CA PHE A 9 -3.68 5.15 -14.94
C PHE A 9 -2.89 6.43 -14.67
N LYS A 10 -2.83 7.36 -15.63
CA LYS A 10 -2.15 8.66 -15.49
C LYS A 10 -3.01 9.70 -14.77
N LYS A 11 -4.28 9.39 -14.52
CA LYS A 11 -5.27 10.34 -13.98
C LYS A 11 -5.96 9.88 -12.71
N ALA A 12 -6.03 8.57 -12.48
CA ALA A 12 -6.64 8.01 -11.29
C ALA A 12 -5.87 6.78 -10.83
N LEU A 13 -5.83 6.59 -9.52
CA LEU A 13 -5.13 5.50 -8.87
C LEU A 13 -5.99 4.93 -7.76
N TRP A 14 -6.37 3.66 -7.86
CA TRP A 14 -7.26 3.06 -6.88
C TRP A 14 -6.46 2.28 -5.84
N VAL A 15 -6.67 2.63 -4.57
CA VAL A 15 -5.93 2.09 -3.45
C VAL A 15 -6.81 1.09 -2.70
N TYR A 16 -6.23 -0.04 -2.29
CA TYR A 16 -6.86 -0.99 -1.38
C TYR A 16 -6.05 -1.08 -0.09
N HIS A 17 -6.75 -0.95 1.02
CA HIS A 17 -6.17 -1.05 2.35
C HIS A 17 -6.28 -2.49 2.86
N CYS A 18 -5.15 -3.05 3.28
CA CYS A 18 -5.05 -4.36 3.88
C CYS A 18 -4.41 -4.26 5.26
N ASN A 19 -5.21 -4.45 6.31
CA ASN A 19 -4.72 -4.52 7.68
C ASN A 19 -4.12 -5.92 7.92
N SER A 20 -2.82 -6.02 8.20
CA SER A 20 -2.14 -7.32 8.43
C SER A 20 -1.94 -7.69 9.92
N GLY A 21 -2.49 -6.89 10.84
CA GLY A 21 -2.25 -6.98 12.29
C GLY A 21 -2.02 -5.63 12.98
N SER A 22 -2.47 -4.54 12.35
CA SER A 22 -2.34 -3.15 12.82
C SER A 22 -3.11 -2.89 14.11
N CYS A 23 -2.58 -1.96 14.92
CA CYS A 23 -3.24 -1.41 16.12
C CYS A 23 -4.25 -0.29 15.81
N ASN A 24 -4.67 -0.16 14.56
CA ASN A 24 -5.57 0.89 14.04
C ASN A 24 -4.96 2.30 13.90
N GLY A 25 -3.75 2.55 14.41
CA GLY A 25 -3.12 3.87 14.31
C GLY A 25 -2.88 4.33 12.86
N CYS A 26 -2.24 3.48 12.04
CA CYS A 26 -2.00 3.80 10.63
C CYS A 26 -3.30 3.79 9.80
N ASP A 27 -4.30 3.02 10.23
CA ASP A 27 -5.59 2.88 9.54
C ASP A 27 -6.42 4.15 9.67
N ILE A 28 -6.40 4.78 10.84
CA ILE A 28 -7.01 6.10 11.08
C ILE A 28 -6.34 7.16 10.19
N GLU A 29 -5.01 7.15 10.06
CA GLU A 29 -4.31 8.14 9.22
C GLU A 29 -4.60 7.96 7.71
N ILE A 30 -4.82 6.72 7.25
CA ILE A 30 -5.28 6.46 5.88
C ILE A 30 -6.68 7.04 5.66
N ILE A 31 -7.60 6.86 6.61
CA ILE A 31 -8.93 7.46 6.53
C ILE A 31 -8.85 8.98 6.63
N ALA A 32 -7.98 9.51 7.49
CA ALA A 32 -7.76 10.95 7.64
C ALA A 32 -7.29 11.59 6.32
N ALA A 33 -6.45 10.90 5.54
CA ALA A 33 -6.04 11.36 4.22
C ALA A 33 -7.22 11.51 3.24
N LEU A 34 -8.30 10.74 3.40
CA LEU A 34 -9.53 10.86 2.61
C LEU A 34 -10.46 11.97 3.10
N CYS A 35 -10.28 12.46 4.32
CA CYS A 35 -11.12 13.52 4.88
C CYS A 35 -10.88 14.88 4.17
N PRO A 36 -11.84 15.82 4.24
CA PRO A 36 -11.81 17.09 3.49
C PRO A 36 -10.58 17.98 3.72
N ARG A 37 -9.86 17.79 4.84
CA ARG A 37 -8.64 18.56 5.13
C ARG A 37 -7.50 18.23 4.17
N TYR A 38 -7.36 16.97 3.80
CA TYR A 38 -6.29 16.50 2.91
C TYR A 38 -6.81 16.16 1.52
N ASP A 39 -8.06 15.69 1.43
CA ASP A 39 -8.85 15.47 0.22
C ASP A 39 -8.03 14.86 -0.93
N VAL A 40 -7.58 13.61 -0.74
CA VAL A 40 -6.81 12.91 -1.78
C VAL A 40 -7.65 12.55 -3.02
N GLU A 41 -8.97 12.57 -2.91
CA GLU A 41 -9.86 12.26 -4.04
C GLU A 41 -9.72 13.28 -5.18
N ARG A 42 -9.33 14.53 -4.88
CA ARG A 42 -9.01 15.55 -5.89
C ARG A 42 -7.89 15.14 -6.85
N PHE A 43 -7.00 14.24 -6.42
CA PHE A 43 -5.91 13.69 -7.22
C PHE A 43 -6.31 12.41 -7.96
N GLY A 44 -7.58 12.01 -7.92
CA GLY A 44 -8.06 10.76 -8.50
C GLY A 44 -7.69 9.53 -7.68
N ILE A 45 -7.28 9.70 -6.42
CA ILE A 45 -6.96 8.61 -5.50
C ILE A 45 -8.22 8.21 -4.74
N ARG A 46 -8.63 6.96 -4.87
CA ARG A 46 -9.85 6.46 -4.22
C ARG A 46 -9.61 5.13 -3.52
N LEU A 47 -10.14 5.02 -2.29
CA LEU A 47 -10.17 3.76 -1.56
C LEU A 47 -11.26 2.84 -2.14
N VAL A 48 -10.87 1.65 -2.56
CA VAL A 48 -11.80 0.62 -3.08
C VAL A 48 -11.98 -0.52 -2.09
N GLY A 49 -13.14 -1.18 -2.14
CA GLY A 49 -13.47 -2.29 -1.24
C GLY A 49 -12.99 -3.68 -1.69
N SER A 50 -12.49 -3.81 -2.92
CA SER A 50 -12.04 -5.09 -3.49
C SER A 50 -10.62 -4.96 -4.03
N PRO A 51 -9.71 -5.89 -3.71
CA PRO A 51 -8.35 -5.87 -4.23
C PRO A 51 -8.31 -6.07 -5.76
N ARG A 52 -9.33 -6.71 -6.35
CA ARG A 52 -9.41 -6.91 -7.81
C ARG A 52 -9.57 -5.60 -8.59
N HIS A 53 -10.02 -4.55 -7.92
CA HIS A 53 -10.20 -3.23 -8.52
C HIS A 53 -9.04 -2.29 -8.18
N ALA A 54 -8.06 -2.74 -7.40
CA ALA A 54 -7.03 -1.88 -6.87
C ALA A 54 -5.74 -1.97 -7.68
N ASP A 55 -5.11 -0.82 -7.87
CA ASP A 55 -3.81 -0.68 -8.51
C ASP A 55 -2.69 -0.62 -7.47
N VAL A 56 -3.01 -0.12 -6.27
CA VAL A 56 -2.05 0.01 -5.17
C VAL A 56 -2.54 -0.68 -3.92
N LEU A 57 -1.67 -1.48 -3.32
CA LEU A 57 -1.90 -2.13 -2.05
C LEU A 57 -1.25 -1.30 -0.93
N LEU A 58 -2.06 -0.79 -0.02
CA LEU A 58 -1.61 -0.19 1.23
C LEU A 58 -1.66 -1.27 2.31
N VAL A 59 -0.50 -1.70 2.81
CA VAL A 59 -0.46 -2.64 3.92
C VAL A 59 -0.09 -1.92 5.22
N THR A 60 -0.85 -2.17 6.27
CA THR A 60 -0.65 -1.58 7.59
C THR A 60 -0.40 -2.62 8.66
N GLY A 61 0.42 -2.22 9.62
CA GLY A 61 0.72 -3.02 10.80
C GLY A 61 1.80 -4.08 10.58
N PRO A 62 2.20 -4.77 11.65
CA PRO A 62 3.10 -5.91 11.54
C PRO A 62 2.36 -7.09 10.89
N VAL A 63 3.08 -7.95 10.16
CA VAL A 63 2.46 -9.13 9.55
C VAL A 63 2.44 -10.28 10.55
N THR A 64 1.25 -10.57 11.08
CA THR A 64 1.05 -11.73 11.97
C THR A 64 1.11 -13.03 11.18
N ARG A 65 1.55 -14.12 11.82
CA ARG A 65 1.63 -15.46 11.21
C ARG A 65 0.33 -15.90 10.54
N GLN A 66 -0.80 -15.64 11.18
CA GLN A 66 -2.13 -15.99 10.65
C GLN A 66 -2.53 -15.16 9.41
N MET A 67 -1.92 -14.00 9.23
CA MET A 67 -2.26 -13.06 8.17
C MET A 67 -1.31 -13.12 6.98
N ALA A 68 -0.14 -13.74 7.13
CA ALA A 68 0.86 -13.87 6.08
C ALA A 68 0.30 -14.47 4.77
N ASP A 69 -0.36 -15.63 4.85
CA ASP A 69 -0.95 -16.27 3.67
C ASP A 69 -2.10 -15.46 3.07
N LYS A 70 -2.85 -14.75 3.91
CA LYS A 70 -3.97 -13.91 3.48
C LYS A 70 -3.48 -12.68 2.72
N VAL A 71 -2.44 -12.01 3.22
CA VAL A 71 -1.81 -10.85 2.54
C VAL A 71 -1.24 -11.28 1.20
N LYS A 72 -0.56 -12.42 1.14
CA LYS A 72 -0.05 -12.96 -0.12
C LYS A 72 -1.16 -13.22 -1.13
N ARG A 73 -2.26 -13.84 -0.69
CA ARG A 73 -3.44 -14.09 -1.55
C ARG A 73 -4.09 -12.81 -2.04
N VAL A 74 -4.18 -11.78 -1.21
CA VAL A 74 -4.70 -10.45 -1.61
C VAL A 74 -3.82 -9.86 -2.71
N TYR A 75 -2.50 -9.89 -2.55
CA TYR A 75 -1.55 -9.40 -3.55
C TYR A 75 -1.64 -10.17 -4.88
N GLU A 76 -1.81 -11.49 -4.84
CA GLU A 76 -1.99 -12.33 -6.04
C GLU A 76 -3.31 -12.05 -6.77
N GLN A 77 -4.36 -11.63 -6.05
CA GLN A 77 -5.66 -11.29 -6.64
C GLN A 77 -5.72 -9.92 -7.32
N MET A 78 -4.72 -9.07 -7.07
CA MET A 78 -4.64 -7.75 -7.71
C MET A 78 -4.16 -7.85 -9.17
N PRO A 79 -4.79 -7.11 -10.09
CA PRO A 79 -4.39 -7.08 -11.48
C PRO A 79 -3.01 -6.42 -11.66
N ASP A 80 -2.27 -6.84 -12.68
CA ASP A 80 -1.05 -6.14 -13.09
C ASP A 80 -1.40 -4.99 -14.06
N PRO A 81 -0.72 -3.82 -13.95
CA PRO A 81 0.39 -3.50 -13.06
C PRO A 81 -0.06 -3.00 -11.68
N LYS A 82 0.64 -3.43 -10.62
CA LYS A 82 0.35 -3.08 -9.23
C LYS A 82 1.58 -2.54 -8.50
N ALA A 83 1.34 -1.72 -7.48
CA ALA A 83 2.36 -1.27 -6.53
C ALA A 83 1.97 -1.58 -5.08
N VAL A 84 2.96 -1.84 -4.23
CA VAL A 84 2.78 -2.13 -2.80
C VAL A 84 3.45 -1.05 -1.97
N ILE A 85 2.69 -0.47 -1.05
CA ILE A 85 3.16 0.53 -0.10
C ILE A 85 2.99 -0.05 1.31
N CYS A 86 4.10 -0.10 2.06
CA CYS A 86 4.06 -0.44 3.47
C CYS A 86 3.92 0.85 4.29
N VAL A 87 2.84 0.95 5.06
CA VAL A 87 2.53 2.13 5.86
C VAL A 87 2.82 1.85 7.33
N GLY A 88 3.83 2.55 7.85
CA GLY A 88 4.22 2.51 9.26
C GLY A 88 5.40 1.58 9.55
N ASN A 89 6.05 1.83 10.69
CA ASN A 89 7.27 1.12 11.10
C ASN A 89 7.03 -0.37 11.37
N CYS A 90 5.86 -0.72 11.93
CA CYS A 90 5.57 -2.10 12.30
C CYS A 90 5.64 -3.07 11.11
N GLY A 91 5.21 -2.65 9.92
CA GLY A 91 5.32 -3.48 8.71
C GLY A 91 6.74 -3.51 8.12
N ASN A 92 7.50 -2.42 8.29
CA ASN A 92 8.86 -2.30 7.75
C ASN A 92 9.88 -3.11 8.56
N THR A 93 9.84 -3.03 9.88
CA THR A 93 10.86 -3.63 10.77
C THR A 93 10.28 -4.49 11.89
N GLY A 94 8.96 -4.47 12.11
CA GLY A 94 8.32 -5.04 13.30
C GLY A 94 8.17 -4.05 14.45
N ASP A 95 8.92 -2.94 14.44
CA ASP A 95 8.95 -1.90 15.49
C ASP A 95 9.04 -2.51 16.90
N VAL A 96 8.18 -2.08 17.83
CA VAL A 96 8.09 -2.62 19.21
C VAL A 96 7.82 -4.13 19.28
N PHE A 97 7.40 -4.77 18.18
CA PHE A 97 7.06 -6.19 18.12
C PHE A 97 8.13 -7.04 17.41
N TYR A 98 9.31 -6.50 17.08
CA TYR A 98 10.30 -7.17 16.21
C TYR A 98 10.72 -8.59 16.65
N GLU A 99 10.76 -8.92 17.94
CA GLU A 99 11.08 -10.27 18.47
C GLU A 99 9.85 -11.09 18.87
N SER A 100 8.65 -10.62 18.53
CA SER A 100 7.43 -11.33 18.89
C SER A 100 7.31 -12.64 18.12
N TYR A 101 7.05 -13.73 18.86
CA TYR A 101 6.82 -15.07 18.29
C TYR A 101 5.69 -15.09 17.25
N ASN A 102 4.75 -14.15 17.30
CA ASN A 102 3.60 -14.14 16.41
C ASN A 102 3.86 -13.42 15.08
N LEU A 103 4.99 -12.73 14.93
CA LEU A 103 5.33 -12.04 13.70
C LEU A 103 6.14 -12.93 12.75
N VAL A 104 5.97 -12.67 11.45
CA VAL A 104 6.78 -13.30 10.37
C VAL A 104 7.99 -12.42 10.01
N GLY A 105 8.08 -11.22 10.60
CA GLY A 105 9.09 -10.22 10.32
C GLY A 105 8.61 -9.14 9.34
N PRO A 106 9.53 -8.44 8.66
CA PRO A 106 9.23 -7.41 7.68
C PRO A 106 8.31 -7.92 6.56
N ILE A 107 7.40 -7.06 6.10
CA ILE A 107 6.50 -7.41 5.00
C ILE A 107 7.22 -7.74 3.69
N SER A 108 8.43 -7.19 3.50
CA SER A 108 9.29 -7.46 2.34
C SER A 108 9.67 -8.94 2.20
N ASN A 109 9.53 -9.74 3.26
CA ASN A 109 9.75 -11.18 3.21
C ASN A 109 8.61 -11.95 2.53
N ILE A 110 7.41 -11.36 2.46
CA ILE A 110 6.18 -12.04 2.01
C ILE A 110 5.75 -11.52 0.63
N ILE A 111 5.75 -10.20 0.45
CA ILE A 111 5.40 -9.54 -0.82
C ILE A 111 6.45 -8.48 -1.16
N PRO A 112 6.69 -8.21 -2.46
CA PRO A 112 7.61 -7.15 -2.87
C PRO A 112 7.02 -5.79 -2.50
N VAL A 113 7.73 -5.03 -1.66
CA VAL A 113 7.34 -3.67 -1.28
C VAL A 113 8.04 -2.66 -2.19
N ASP A 114 7.27 -1.72 -2.73
CA ASP A 114 7.79 -0.70 -3.63
C ASP A 114 8.15 0.59 -2.91
N VAL A 115 7.35 0.99 -1.92
CA VAL A 115 7.53 2.22 -1.15
C VAL A 115 7.31 1.93 0.33
N HIS A 116 8.26 2.36 1.16
CA HIS A 116 8.17 2.28 2.62
C HIS A 116 7.84 3.67 3.18
N VAL A 117 6.78 3.76 3.98
CA VAL A 117 6.42 4.96 4.74
C VAL A 117 6.83 4.78 6.19
N VAL A 118 7.78 5.59 6.64
CA VAL A 118 8.30 5.56 8.00
C VAL A 118 7.40 6.43 8.90
N GLY A 119 7.03 5.91 10.07
CA GLY A 119 6.21 6.60 11.08
C GLY A 119 5.44 5.64 12.01
N CYS A 120 4.99 6.14 13.16
CA CYS A 120 4.16 5.39 14.12
C CYS A 120 3.12 6.28 14.85
N PRO A 121 1.96 6.56 14.25
CA PRO A 121 1.67 6.41 12.82
C PRO A 121 2.28 7.55 11.99
N PRO A 122 2.53 7.36 10.69
CA PRO A 122 2.98 8.44 9.81
C PRO A 122 1.88 9.48 9.61
N ARG A 123 2.25 10.76 9.48
CA ARG A 123 1.28 11.83 9.17
C ARG A 123 0.63 11.61 7.80
N PRO A 124 -0.62 12.07 7.56
CA PRO A 124 -1.31 11.88 6.29
C PRO A 124 -0.53 12.39 5.08
N GLU A 125 0.19 13.52 5.22
CA GLU A 125 0.99 14.09 4.13
C GLU A 125 2.11 13.14 3.68
N ALA A 126 2.67 12.36 4.61
CA ALA A 126 3.69 11.36 4.30
C ALA A 126 3.10 10.18 3.51
N ILE A 127 1.88 9.76 3.85
CA ILE A 127 1.13 8.72 3.11
C ILE A 127 0.83 9.21 1.69
N ILE A 128 0.37 10.46 1.54
CA ILE A 128 0.06 11.06 0.23
C ILE A 128 1.31 11.13 -0.65
N ASN A 129 2.44 11.56 -0.08
CA ASN A 129 3.72 11.58 -0.79
C ASN A 129 4.16 10.17 -1.21
N ALA A 130 3.93 9.16 -0.38
CA ALA A 130 4.23 7.77 -0.73
C ALA A 130 3.41 7.28 -1.93
N VAL A 131 2.12 7.62 -1.97
CA VAL A 131 1.26 7.31 -3.12
C VAL A 131 1.75 8.02 -4.38
N ALA A 132 2.16 9.29 -4.29
CA ALA A 132 2.76 10.01 -5.42
C ALA A 132 4.05 9.34 -5.93
N LYS A 133 4.92 8.85 -5.03
CA LYS A 133 6.13 8.08 -5.41
C LYS A 133 5.79 6.76 -6.09
N ALA A 134 4.78 6.05 -5.60
CA ALA A 134 4.31 4.82 -6.23
C ALA A 134 3.78 5.09 -7.64
N TRP A 135 3.09 6.22 -7.84
CA TRP A 135 2.62 6.65 -9.15
C TRP A 135 3.78 6.83 -10.14
N VAL A 136 4.82 7.58 -9.77
CA VAL A 136 6.00 7.79 -10.63
C VAL A 136 6.69 6.47 -10.98
N LYS A 137 6.74 5.52 -10.04
CA LYS A 137 7.28 4.19 -10.29
C LYS A 137 6.47 3.43 -11.34
N LEU A 138 5.15 3.44 -11.23
CA LEU A 138 4.25 2.80 -12.20
C LEU A 138 4.40 3.41 -13.61
N GLU A 139 4.55 4.73 -13.71
CA GLU A 139 4.83 5.41 -14.99
C GLU A 139 6.18 5.01 -15.58
N THR A 140 7.21 4.86 -14.75
CA THR A 140 8.54 4.43 -15.20
C THR A 140 8.52 2.99 -15.73
N LEU A 141 7.71 2.12 -15.11
CA LEU A 141 7.51 0.75 -15.58
C LEU A 141 6.76 0.70 -16.93
N GLU A 142 5.89 1.67 -17.23
CA GLU A 142 5.33 1.84 -18.58
C GLU A 142 6.42 2.16 -19.60
N ALA A 143 7.27 3.14 -19.28
CA ALA A 143 8.29 3.64 -20.20
C ALA A 143 9.32 2.57 -20.58
N LYS A 144 9.66 1.66 -19.65
CA LYS A 144 10.58 0.53 -19.91
C LYS A 144 9.95 -0.62 -20.71
N LYS A 145 8.62 -0.67 -20.81
CA LYS A 145 7.88 -1.70 -21.57
C LYS A 145 7.54 -1.26 -23.00
N LYS A 146 7.70 0.03 -23.32
CA LYS A 146 7.67 0.56 -24.69
C LYS A 146 9.03 0.38 -25.35
#